data_AF-A0A538RXD1-F1
#
_entry.id   AF-A0A538RXD1-F1
#
_cell.length_a   1.000
_cell.length_b   1.000
_cell.length_c   1.000
_cell.angle_alpha   90.00
_cell.angle_beta   90.00
_cell.angle_gamma   90.00
#
_symmetry.space_group_name_H-M   'P 1'
#
loop_
_entity.id
_entity.type
_entity.pdbx_description
1 polymer ?
#
loop_
_entity_poly.entity_id
_entity_poly.type
_entity_poly.pdbx_seq_one_letter_code
_entity_poly.pdbx_strand_id
1 'polypeptide(L)' 'MAEVIQCPSCHKKLRVPENLIGKNVKCPSCGSTFLAEAGEEDLPTAPVIEERPAPSPQRRRPPVEEEYEE' A
#
# COMPACT_ATOMS: atom_id res chain seq x y z
N MET A 1 3.08 -27.98 -4.83
CA MET A 1 4.16 -27.97 -3.84
C MET A 1 3.86 -26.90 -2.78
N ALA A 2 4.56 -26.90 -1.65
CA ALA A 2 4.32 -25.96 -0.55
C ALA A 2 5.61 -25.25 -0.18
N GLU A 3 5.54 -23.92 -0.14
CA GLU A 3 6.65 -23.04 0.24
C GLU A 3 6.72 -22.97 1.78
N VAL A 4 7.93 -22.93 2.33
CA VAL A 4 8.12 -22.71 3.77
C VAL A 4 8.35 -21.23 4.00
N ILE A 5 7.34 -20.54 4.53
CA ILE A 5 7.43 -19.11 4.86
C ILE A 5 7.46 -18.91 6.37
N GLN A 6 8.15 -17.86 6.81
CA GLN A 6 8.23 -17.50 8.22
C GLN A 6 7.12 -16.49 8.56
N CYS A 7 6.30 -16.79 9.56
CA CYS A 7 5.24 -15.86 9.97
C CYS A 7 5.85 -14.60 10.61
N PRO A 8 5.47 -13.38 10.19
CA PRO A 8 5.99 -12.15 10.78
C PRO A 8 5.48 -11.88 12.21
N SER A 9 4.40 -12.54 12.65
CA SER A 9 3.86 -12.33 14.00
C SER A 9 4.46 -13.25 15.07
N CYS A 10 4.84 -14.49 14.70
CA CYS A 10 5.33 -15.49 15.66
C CYS A 10 6.68 -16.10 15.29
N HIS A 11 7.26 -15.68 14.15
CA HIS A 11 8.53 -16.18 13.59
C HIS A 11 8.60 -17.69 13.36
N LYS A 12 7.44 -18.36 13.36
CA LYS A 12 7.35 -19.80 13.15
C LYS A 12 7.33 -20.12 11.66
N LYS A 13 8.01 -21.21 11.29
CA LYS A 13 8.01 -21.74 9.92
C LYS A 13 6.69 -22.46 9.67
N LEU A 14 5.94 -22.02 8.67
CA LEU A 14 4.73 -22.68 8.22
C LEU A 14 4.84 -23.04 6.74
N ARG A 15 4.16 -24.12 6.36
CA ARG A 15 4.06 -24.54 4.96
C ARG A 15 2.83 -23.89 4.35
N VAL A 16 3.04 -23.04 3.35
CA VAL A 16 1.96 -22.39 2.61
C VAL A 16 1.95 -22.95 1.20
N PRO A 17 0.81 -23.47 0.71
CA PRO A 17 0.72 -23.94 -0.66
C PRO A 17 0.92 -22.79 -1.65
N GLU A 18 1.60 -23.07 -2.76
CA GLU A 18 1.90 -22.10 -3.83
C GLU A 18 0.65 -21.36 -4.37
N ASN A 19 -0.51 -22.04 -4.36
CA ASN A 19 -1.81 -21.47 -4.76
C ASN A 19 -2.26 -20.26 -3.92
N LEU A 20 -1.65 -20.07 -2.76
CA LEU A 20 -1.94 -18.99 -1.81
C LEU A 20 -0.82 -17.94 -1.74
N ILE A 21 0.27 -18.11 -2.51
CA ILE A 21 1.30 -17.09 -2.67
C ILE A 21 0.68 -15.86 -3.36
N GLY A 22 0.97 -14.66 -2.86
CA GLY A 22 0.35 -13.40 -3.27
C GLY A 22 -1.03 -13.12 -2.64
N LYS A 23 -1.49 -13.95 -1.69
CA LYS A 23 -2.78 -13.79 -0.99
C LYS A 23 -2.60 -13.71 0.53
N ASN A 24 -3.62 -13.19 1.21
CA ASN A 24 -3.71 -13.22 2.66
C ASN A 24 -3.97 -14.65 3.16
N VAL A 25 -3.02 -15.20 3.90
CA VAL A 25 -3.11 -16.52 4.54
C VAL A 25 -3.16 -16.40 6.05
N LYS A 26 -3.88 -17.31 6.70
CA LYS A 26 -3.94 -17.40 8.16
C LYS A 26 -2.87 -18.34 8.68
N CYS A 27 -2.05 -17.86 9.61
CA CYS A 27 -1.04 -18.67 10.26
C CYS A 27 -1.69 -19.73 11.16
N PRO A 28 -1.40 -21.04 10.98
CA PRO A 28 -1.97 -22.09 11.82
C PRO A 28 -1.36 -22.16 13.23
N SER A 29 -0.23 -21.47 13.47
CA SER A 29 0.43 -21.46 14.79
C SER A 29 -0.06 -20.35 15.72
N CYS A 30 -0.33 -19.16 15.18
CA CYS A 30 -0.75 -18.00 15.99
C CYS A 30 -2.11 -17.42 15.57
N GLY A 31 -2.65 -17.80 14.41
CA GLY A 31 -3.90 -17.27 13.88
C GLY A 31 -3.79 -15.92 13.17
N SER A 32 -2.61 -15.31 13.10
CA SER A 32 -2.39 -14.04 12.39
C SER A 32 -2.54 -14.20 10.89
N THR A 33 -3.19 -13.24 10.24
CA THR A 33 -3.33 -13.19 8.78
C THR A 33 -2.20 -12.34 8.19
N PHE A 34 -1.46 -12.87 7.22
CA PHE A 34 -0.36 -12.15 6.57
C PHE A 34 -0.30 -12.49 5.08
N LEU A 35 0.36 -11.66 4.28
CA LEU A 35 0.50 -11.89 2.85
C LEU A 35 1.63 -12.89 2.62
N ALA A 36 1.34 -14.00 1.95
CA ALA A 36 2.33 -15.03 1.67
C ALA A 36 3.13 -14.66 0.42
N GLU A 37 4.32 -14.11 0.57
CA GLU A 37 5.20 -13.76 -0.55
C GLU A 37 6.25 -14.86 -0.71
N ALA A 38 6.29 -15.53 -1.86
CA ALA A 38 7.39 -16.39 -2.25
C ALA A 38 8.50 -15.45 -2.74
N GLY A 39 9.62 -15.42 -2.02
CA GLY A 39 10.67 -14.45 -2.27
C GLY A 39 11.33 -14.67 -3.63
N GLU A 40 11.05 -13.76 -4.56
CA GLU A 40 11.96 -13.21 -5.56
C GLU A 40 11.36 -11.85 -5.95
N GLU A 41 11.84 -10.80 -5.26
CA GLU A 41 11.96 -9.43 -5.75
C GLU A 41 10.88 -8.96 -6.74
N ASP A 42 9.74 -8.47 -6.25
CA ASP A 42 9.07 -7.39 -6.96
C ASP A 42 8.96 -6.19 -6.04
N LEU A 43 9.42 -5.08 -6.58
CA LEU A 43 9.68 -3.82 -5.95
C LEU A 43 8.42 -3.32 -5.22
N PRO A 44 8.53 -2.36 -4.28
CA PRO A 44 7.35 -1.65 -3.83
C PRO A 44 6.69 -1.02 -5.08
N THR A 45 5.63 -1.63 -5.59
CA THR A 45 4.64 -0.93 -6.39
C THR A 45 3.87 -0.04 -5.39
N ALA A 46 4.59 0.96 -4.86
CA ALA A 46 3.94 2.18 -4.48
C ALA A 46 3.20 2.62 -5.75
N PRO A 47 1.88 2.79 -5.71
CA PRO A 47 1.17 3.27 -6.88
C PRO A 47 1.82 4.60 -7.26
N VAL A 48 2.42 4.63 -8.45
CA VAL A 48 2.66 5.86 -9.20
C VAL A 48 1.29 6.51 -9.41
N ILE A 49 0.87 7.32 -8.46
CA ILE A 49 -0.02 8.44 -8.75
C ILE A 49 0.85 9.57 -9.30
N GLU A 50 1.25 9.39 -10.56
CA GLU A 50 1.29 10.51 -11.49
C GLU A 50 -0.14 11.05 -11.63
N GLU A 51 -0.46 12.07 -10.83
CA GLU A 51 -1.52 13.02 -11.14
C GLU A 51 -0.96 14.45 -11.00
N ARG A 52 -0.08 14.81 -11.93
CA ARG A 52 -0.15 16.17 -12.50
C ARG A 52 -0.88 16.01 -13.83
N PRO A 53 -2.13 16.49 -13.89
CA PRO A 53 -2.29 17.90 -14.19
C PRO A 53 -3.42 18.53 -13.37
N ALA A 54 -3.14 19.63 -12.68
CA ALA A 54 -4.18 20.62 -12.44
C ALA A 54 -4.13 21.61 -13.61
N PRO A 55 -4.97 21.46 -14.66
CA PRO A 55 -5.25 22.58 -15.53
C PRO A 55 -6.26 23.49 -14.83
N SER A 56 -6.13 24.79 -15.16
CA SER A 56 -7.07 25.89 -14.97
C SER A 56 -6.88 26.78 -13.73
N PRO A 57 -7.14 28.09 -13.86
CA PRO A 57 -6.70 28.94 -14.95
C PRO A 57 -6.05 30.23 -14.39
N GLN A 58 -4.86 30.57 -14.88
CA GLN A 58 -4.47 31.98 -14.88
C GLN A 58 -5.45 32.74 -15.76
N ARG A 59 -6.38 33.48 -15.15
CA ARG A 59 -6.75 34.84 -15.57
C ARG A 59 -7.73 35.50 -14.59
N ARG A 60 -7.19 36.54 -13.94
CA ARG A 60 -7.78 37.88 -13.73
C ARG A 60 -9.04 37.89 -12.84
N ARG A 61 -9.02 38.53 -11.68
CA ARG A 61 -8.84 39.99 -11.47
C ARG A 61 -8.42 40.26 -10.01
N PRO A 62 -7.50 41.21 -9.71
CA PRO A 62 -7.52 41.91 -8.42
C PRO A 62 -8.48 43.09 -8.55
N PRO A 63 -9.52 43.17 -7.72
CA PRO A 63 -9.68 44.35 -6.86
C PRO A 63 -10.43 44.00 -5.56
N VAL A 64 -10.37 44.70 -4.43
CA VAL A 64 -9.85 46.01 -4.03
C VAL A 64 -9.85 46.00 -2.50
N GLU A 65 -9.06 46.91 -1.94
CA GLU A 65 -9.07 47.36 -0.55
C GLU A 65 -10.48 47.80 -0.08
N GLU A 66 -10.62 47.99 1.24
CA GLU A 66 -11.72 48.69 1.94
C GLU A 66 -12.98 47.87 2.32
N GLU A 67 -13.02 47.30 3.54
CA GLU A 67 -14.16 47.53 4.44
C GLU A 67 -13.83 47.12 5.91
N TYR A 68 -13.66 48.14 6.77
CA TYR A 68 -13.99 48.19 8.21
C TYR A 68 -13.29 47.25 9.23
N GLU A 69 -12.39 47.83 10.03
CA GLU A 69 -12.46 47.60 11.49
C GLU A 69 -12.49 48.98 12.16
N GLU A 70 -13.63 49.25 12.81
CA GLU A 70 -14.00 50.46 13.53
C GLU A 70 -13.57 50.38 14.99
#